data_AF-A0A1X0RT83-F1
#
_entry.id   AF-A0A1X0RT83-F1
#
_cell.length_a   1.000
_cell.length_b   1.000
_cell.length_c   1.000
_cell.angle_alpha   90.00
_cell.angle_beta   90.00
_cell.angle_gamma   90.00
#
_symmetry.space_group_name_H-M   'P 1'
#
loop_
_entity.id
_entity.type
_entity.pdbx_description
1 polymer ?
#
loop_
_entity_poly.entity_id
_entity_poly.type
_entity_poly.pdbx_seq_one_letter_code
_entity_poly.pdbx_strand_id
1 'polypeptide(L)'
;MTPSNDNVFLFIPNIIGYTRILLASISLYYMPEHPKVCVPLYCISCLLDAVDGNAARYFGQCSKFGAVLDMVTDSSHYMHMYSSMISGSSSHKKISEGQSWYLRIYYTNNIVLFLMCAGNELFFVLLYILSFSGPLNAYWWAALGVTGTVCFGKQFINIVQIVNASNTLAAVDLEERAKSELEKNK
;
A
#
# COMPACT_ATOMS: atom_id res chain seq x y z
N MET A 1 27.43 8.04 -23.91
CA MET A 1 27.00 7.14 -22.82
C MET A 1 25.82 6.34 -23.35
N THR A 2 26.01 5.05 -23.61
CA THR A 2 24.92 4.13 -23.93
C THR A 2 23.99 4.05 -22.72
N PRO A 3 22.65 4.12 -22.87
CA PRO A 3 21.76 3.82 -21.76
C PRO A 3 22.07 2.40 -21.30
N SER A 4 22.49 2.21 -20.05
CA SER A 4 22.56 0.88 -19.47
C SER A 4 21.20 0.23 -19.64
N ASN A 5 21.17 -0.98 -20.22
CA ASN A 5 19.99 -1.83 -20.33
C ASN A 5 19.55 -2.32 -18.94
N ASP A 6 19.27 -1.37 -18.04
CA ASP A 6 18.80 -1.66 -16.70
C ASP A 6 17.33 -2.07 -16.85
N ASN A 7 17.12 -3.38 -16.99
CA ASN A 7 15.80 -3.97 -17.03
C ASN A 7 15.08 -3.65 -15.73
N VAL A 8 14.14 -2.70 -15.78
CA VAL A 8 13.36 -2.23 -14.63
C VAL A 8 12.66 -3.39 -13.90
N PHE A 9 12.33 -4.47 -14.62
CA PHE A 9 11.77 -5.71 -14.07
C PHE A 9 12.69 -6.44 -13.09
N LEU A 10 14.01 -6.22 -13.17
CA LEU A 10 15.04 -6.86 -12.34
C LEU A 10 15.58 -5.95 -11.23
N PHE A 11 14.93 -4.80 -10.98
CA PHE A 11 15.29 -3.99 -9.81
C PHE A 11 15.09 -4.81 -8.54
N ILE A 12 16.02 -4.65 -7.60
CA ILE A 12 16.03 -5.34 -6.31
C ILE A 12 14.66 -5.25 -5.60
N PRO A 13 14.01 -4.07 -5.48
CA PRO A 13 12.67 -3.96 -4.90
C PRO A 13 11.59 -4.76 -5.67
N ASN A 14 11.66 -4.81 -7.01
CA ASN A 14 10.67 -5.52 -7.82
C ASN A 14 10.80 -7.05 -7.69
N ILE A 15 12.03 -7.55 -7.57
CA ILE A 15 12.30 -8.97 -7.30
C ILE A 15 11.74 -9.38 -5.93
N ILE A 16 11.89 -8.52 -4.91
CA ILE A 16 11.32 -8.72 -3.59
C ILE A 16 9.79 -8.77 -3.68
N GLY A 17 9.18 -7.83 -4.42
CA GLY A 17 7.73 -7.81 -4.62
C GLY A 17 7.19 -9.06 -5.36
N TYR A 18 7.90 -9.61 -6.35
CA TYR A 18 7.49 -10.88 -6.97
C TYR A 18 7.53 -12.05 -5.98
N THR A 19 8.59 -12.10 -5.18
CA THR A 19 8.78 -13.14 -4.17
C THR A 19 7.66 -13.09 -3.15
N ARG A 20 7.24 -11.89 -2.74
CA ARG A 20 6.10 -11.65 -1.88
C ARG A 20 4.79 -12.15 -2.50
N ILE A 21 4.48 -11.79 -3.75
CA ILE A 21 3.25 -12.27 -4.42
C ILE A 21 3.21 -13.79 -4.47
N LEU A 22 4.35 -14.42 -4.78
CA LEU A 22 4.46 -15.88 -4.78
C LEU A 22 4.24 -16.48 -3.38
N LEU A 23 4.89 -15.93 -2.35
CA LEU A 23 4.74 -16.40 -0.97
C LEU A 23 3.31 -16.21 -0.43
N ALA A 24 2.67 -15.08 -0.73
CA ALA A 24 1.28 -14.83 -0.37
C ALA A 24 0.34 -15.81 -1.09
N SER A 25 0.57 -16.09 -2.38
CA SER A 25 -0.21 -17.06 -3.15
C SER A 25 -0.08 -18.48 -2.61
N ILE A 26 1.14 -18.88 -2.25
CA ILE A 26 1.40 -20.18 -1.62
C ILE A 26 0.73 -20.25 -0.24
N SER A 27 0.80 -19.18 0.55
CA SER A 27 0.14 -19.09 1.85
C SER A 27 -1.38 -19.25 1.72
N LEU A 28 -2.01 -18.55 0.77
CA LEU A 28 -3.44 -18.68 0.48
C LEU A 28 -3.82 -20.10 0.02
N TYR A 29 -2.97 -20.74 -0.78
CA TYR A 29 -3.19 -22.13 -1.21
C TYR A 29 -3.18 -23.12 -0.04
N TYR A 30 -2.22 -22.99 0.87
CA TYR A 30 -2.09 -23.87 2.04
C TYR A 30 -2.96 -23.47 3.24
N MET A 31 -3.71 -22.38 3.13
CA MET A 31 -4.59 -21.86 4.17
C MET A 31 -5.56 -22.95 4.69
N PRO A 32 -6.42 -23.59 3.88
CA PRO A 32 -7.40 -24.55 4.39
C PRO A 32 -6.78 -25.84 4.98
N GLU A 33 -5.58 -26.24 4.56
CA GLU A 33 -5.01 -27.56 4.89
C GLU A 33 -4.03 -27.52 6.06
N HIS A 34 -3.19 -26.48 6.15
CA HIS A 34 -2.06 -26.44 7.09
C HIS A 34 -1.84 -25.04 7.69
N PRO A 35 -2.64 -24.63 8.71
CA PRO A 35 -2.53 -23.30 9.32
C PRO A 35 -1.15 -23.01 9.92
N LYS A 36 -0.42 -24.05 10.39
CA LYS A 36 0.94 -23.91 10.96
C LYS A 36 2.01 -23.53 9.92
N VAL A 37 1.79 -23.82 8.65
CA VAL A 37 2.69 -23.48 7.54
C VAL A 37 2.25 -22.18 6.87
N CYS A 38 0.93 -21.98 6.76
CA CYS A 38 0.32 -20.76 6.22
C CYS A 38 0.75 -19.49 6.96
N VAL A 39 0.67 -19.49 8.30
CA VAL A 39 0.95 -18.32 9.15
C VAL A 39 2.39 -17.81 9.00
N PRO A 40 3.46 -18.63 9.16
CA PRO A 40 4.82 -18.14 9.01
C PRO A 40 5.13 -17.69 7.57
N LEU A 41 4.61 -18.38 6.54
CA LEU A 41 4.78 -17.95 5.14
C LEU A 41 4.13 -16.58 4.89
N TYR A 42 2.93 -16.36 5.44
CA TYR A 42 2.25 -15.08 5.35
C TYR A 42 3.06 -13.99 6.06
N CYS A 43 3.48 -14.22 7.31
CA CYS A 43 4.29 -13.28 8.08
C CYS A 43 5.61 -12.92 7.39
N ILE A 44 6.27 -13.87 6.72
CA ILE A 44 7.48 -13.60 5.92
C ILE A 44 7.14 -12.71 4.72
N SER A 45 6.02 -12.96 4.04
CA SER A 45 5.53 -12.11 2.95
C SER A 45 5.29 -10.67 3.43
N CYS A 46 4.69 -10.49 4.60
CA CYS A 46 4.47 -9.18 5.22
C CYS A 46 5.78 -8.44 5.53
N LEU A 47 6.81 -9.15 6.02
CA LEU A 47 8.12 -8.53 6.29
C LEU A 47 8.82 -8.07 5.01
N LEU A 48 8.62 -8.79 3.90
CA LEU A 48 9.22 -8.42 2.62
C LEU A 48 8.67 -7.11 2.03
N ASP A 49 7.42 -6.73 2.34
CA ASP A 49 6.81 -5.42 2.02
C ASP A 49 7.47 -4.23 2.75
N ALA A 50 8.08 -4.48 3.91
CA ALA A 50 8.91 -3.45 4.55
C ALA A 50 10.26 -3.31 3.83
N VAL A 51 10.79 -4.43 3.36
CA VAL A 51 12.14 -4.53 2.80
C VAL A 51 12.19 -4.00 1.38
N ASP A 52 11.17 -4.23 0.54
CA ASP A 52 11.13 -3.67 -0.82
C ASP A 52 11.07 -2.13 -0.81
N GLY A 53 10.26 -1.52 0.05
CA GLY A 53 10.15 -0.06 0.19
C GLY A 53 11.42 0.56 0.76
N ASN A 54 12.09 -0.11 1.70
CA ASN A 54 13.38 0.36 2.20
C ASN A 54 14.50 0.20 1.17
N ALA A 55 14.51 -0.92 0.42
CA ALA A 55 15.46 -1.18 -0.66
C ALA A 55 15.27 -0.18 -1.82
N ALA A 56 14.04 0.11 -2.24
CA ALA A 56 13.74 1.07 -3.29
C ALA A 56 14.31 2.46 -2.96
N ARG A 57 14.20 2.90 -1.69
CA ARG A 57 14.75 4.18 -1.21
C ARG A 57 16.27 4.16 -1.06
N TYR A 58 16.83 3.06 -0.55
CA TYR A 58 18.28 2.93 -0.35
C TYR A 58 19.05 2.88 -1.68
N PHE A 59 18.52 2.14 -2.66
CA PHE A 59 19.13 1.99 -3.99
C PHE A 59 18.68 3.06 -4.99
N GLY A 60 17.75 3.95 -4.62
CA GLY A 60 17.19 4.96 -5.53
C GLY A 60 16.41 4.36 -6.72
N GLN A 61 15.95 3.11 -6.59
CA GLN A 61 15.29 2.33 -7.64
C GLN A 61 13.75 2.42 -7.58
N CYS A 62 13.22 3.60 -7.27
CA CYS A 62 11.77 3.83 -7.29
C CYS A 62 11.26 3.80 -8.75
N SER A 63 10.37 2.86 -9.08
CA SER A 63 9.85 2.71 -10.44
C SER A 63 8.32 2.69 -10.49
N LYS A 64 7.76 3.12 -11.63
CA LYS A 64 6.31 3.04 -11.90
C LYS A 64 5.80 1.59 -11.84
N PHE A 65 6.66 0.64 -12.18
CA PHE A 65 6.35 -0.79 -12.13
C PHE A 65 6.28 -1.30 -10.68
N GLY A 66 7.22 -0.92 -9.82
CA GLY A 66 7.17 -1.25 -8.39
C GLY A 66 5.96 -0.64 -7.70
N ALA A 67 5.63 0.60 -8.06
CA ALA A 67 4.37 1.24 -7.66
C ALA A 67 3.12 0.42 -8.04
N VAL A 68 3.07 -0.15 -9.25
CA VAL A 68 1.97 -1.04 -9.67
C VAL A 68 2.00 -2.39 -8.93
N LEU A 69 3.17 -2.86 -8.51
CA LEU A 69 3.30 -4.06 -7.71
C LEU A 69 2.73 -3.86 -6.30
N ASP A 70 3.00 -2.69 -5.69
CA ASP A 70 2.39 -2.26 -4.44
C ASP A 70 0.87 -2.05 -4.59
N MET A 71 0.41 -1.60 -5.76
CA MET A 71 -1.01 -1.44 -6.07
C MET A 71 -1.81 -2.75 -6.05
N VAL A 72 -1.21 -3.85 -6.51
CA VAL A 72 -1.86 -5.18 -6.51
C VAL A 72 -2.06 -5.68 -5.08
N THR A 73 -1.33 -5.13 -4.12
CA THR A 73 -1.31 -5.60 -2.74
C THR A 73 -1.97 -4.63 -1.75
N ASP A 74 -2.06 -3.34 -2.06
CA ASP A 74 -2.81 -2.34 -1.27
C ASP A 74 -3.67 -1.42 -2.16
N SER A 75 -4.99 -1.69 -2.21
CA SER A 75 -5.94 -0.97 -3.08
C SER A 75 -6.21 0.48 -2.68
N SER A 76 -6.02 0.87 -1.41
CA SER A 76 -6.19 2.28 -1.01
C SER A 76 -4.95 3.11 -1.34
N HIS A 77 -3.77 2.49 -1.25
CA HIS A 77 -2.51 3.08 -1.73
C HIS A 77 -2.57 3.39 -3.24
N TYR A 78 -3.23 2.53 -4.03
CA TYR A 78 -3.47 2.72 -5.47
C TYR A 78 -4.09 4.09 -5.79
N MET A 79 -5.25 4.40 -5.20
CA MET A 79 -5.98 5.64 -5.55
C MET A 79 -5.19 6.88 -5.14
N HIS A 80 -4.54 6.86 -3.98
CA HIS A 80 -3.76 7.98 -3.49
C HIS A 80 -2.52 8.25 -4.37
N MET A 81 -1.76 7.20 -4.70
CA MET A 81 -0.58 7.32 -5.53
C MET A 81 -0.94 7.73 -6.97
N TYR A 82 -1.97 7.12 -7.55
CA TYR A 82 -2.47 7.45 -8.89
C TYR A 82 -2.90 8.91 -8.98
N SER A 83 -3.66 9.40 -8.00
CA SER A 83 -4.06 10.82 -7.94
C SER A 83 -2.85 11.77 -7.84
N SER A 84 -1.81 11.37 -7.09
CA SER A 84 -0.58 12.16 -6.94
C SER A 84 0.23 12.22 -8.25
N MET A 85 0.28 11.12 -9.00
CA MET A 85 0.97 11.06 -10.30
C MET A 85 0.28 11.90 -11.38
N ILE A 86 -1.06 11.84 -11.43
CA ILE A 86 -1.83 12.62 -12.38
C ILE A 86 -1.70 14.12 -12.07
N SER A 87 -1.76 14.48 -10.79
CA SER A 87 -1.58 15.87 -10.33
C SER A 87 -0.19 16.44 -10.64
N GLY A 88 0.83 15.60 -10.77
CA GLY A 88 2.22 16.00 -11.00
C GLY A 88 2.60 16.27 -12.47
N SER A 89 1.71 16.01 -13.44
CA SER A 89 2.05 16.14 -14.87
C SER A 89 1.72 17.49 -15.51
N SER A 90 1.00 18.40 -14.84
CA SER A 90 0.74 19.75 -15.38
C SER A 90 1.32 20.84 -14.49
N SER A 91 2.35 21.47 -15.02
CA SER A 91 3.08 22.61 -14.46
C SER A 91 2.16 23.75 -14.00
N HIS A 92 2.37 24.21 -12.76
CA HIS A 92 1.89 25.47 -12.16
C HIS A 92 0.37 25.72 -12.02
N LYS A 93 -0.27 25.16 -10.98
CA LYS A 93 -0.93 25.93 -9.89
C LYS A 93 -1.57 24.99 -8.85
N LYS A 94 -1.20 25.22 -7.58
CA LYS A 94 -1.82 24.70 -6.36
C LYS A 94 -1.79 23.17 -6.14
N ILE A 95 -0.59 22.63 -5.91
CA ILE A 95 -0.45 21.63 -4.85
C ILE A 95 -0.39 22.44 -3.54
N SER A 96 -1.53 22.78 -2.94
CA SER A 96 -1.49 23.24 -1.55
C SER A 96 -2.82 23.05 -0.81
N GLU A 97 -2.69 22.52 0.40
CA GLU A 97 -3.56 22.75 1.57
C GLU A 97 -4.79 21.85 1.79
N GLY A 98 -5.00 20.79 1.00
CA GLY A 98 -6.07 19.82 1.27
C GLY A 98 -5.65 18.58 2.08
N GLN A 99 -4.36 18.25 2.15
CA GLN A 99 -3.91 17.05 2.85
C GLN A 99 -4.09 17.21 4.36
N SER A 100 -5.04 16.45 4.91
CA SER A 100 -5.24 16.33 6.36
C SER A 100 -3.92 15.99 7.07
N TRP A 101 -3.64 16.69 8.18
CA TRP A 101 -2.39 16.56 8.96
C TRP A 101 -2.05 15.11 9.33
N TYR A 102 -3.08 14.26 9.47
CA TYR A 102 -2.96 12.84 9.76
C TYR A 102 -2.29 12.04 8.63
N LEU A 103 -2.69 12.24 7.37
CA LEU A 103 -2.04 11.59 6.21
C LEU A 103 -0.57 11.96 6.13
N ARG A 104 -0.24 13.20 6.48
CA ARG A 104 1.14 13.66 6.47
C ARG A 104 1.99 12.91 7.49
N ILE A 105 1.50 12.66 8.70
CA ILE A 105 2.22 11.83 9.70
C ILE A 105 2.36 10.39 9.21
N TYR A 106 1.29 9.84 8.63
CA TYR A 106 1.27 8.49 8.07
C TYR A 106 2.36 8.28 7.01
N TYR A 107 2.56 9.23 6.10
CA TYR A 107 3.57 9.16 5.03
C TYR A 107 4.94 9.73 5.41
N THR A 108 5.03 10.59 6.43
CA THR A 108 6.32 11.15 6.88
C THR A 108 7.14 10.10 7.60
N ASN A 109 6.50 9.20 8.34
CA ASN A 109 7.20 8.19 9.12
C ASN A 109 6.94 6.80 8.57
N ASN A 110 7.95 6.23 7.91
CA ASN A 110 7.91 4.87 7.36
C ASN A 110 7.62 3.81 8.43
N ILE A 111 7.99 4.06 9.69
CA ILE A 111 7.69 3.16 10.80
C ILE A 111 6.18 3.16 11.09
N VAL A 112 5.51 4.31 11.01
CA VAL A 112 4.06 4.41 11.24
C VAL A 112 3.30 3.73 10.11
N LEU A 113 3.71 3.96 8.86
CA LEU A 113 3.15 3.28 7.69
C LEU A 113 3.25 1.76 7.83
N PHE A 114 4.44 1.26 8.17
CA PHE A 114 4.67 -0.17 8.35
C PHE A 114 3.87 -0.74 9.53
N LEU A 115 3.88 -0.08 10.69
CA LEU A 115 3.20 -0.57 11.89
C LEU A 115 1.68 -0.63 11.70
N MET A 116 1.10 0.28 10.92
CA MET A 116 -0.31 0.25 10.53
C MET A 116 -0.63 -0.90 9.56
N CYS A 117 0.20 -1.11 8.52
CA CYS A 117 0.04 -2.25 7.61
C CYS A 117 0.19 -3.59 8.35
N ALA A 118 1.30 -3.76 9.08
CA ALA A 118 1.62 -4.97 9.81
C ALA A 118 0.57 -5.26 10.90
N GLY A 119 0.09 -4.24 11.62
CA GLY A 119 -0.97 -4.40 12.61
C GLY A 119 -2.31 -4.83 12.01
N ASN A 120 -2.65 -4.33 10.82
CA ASN A 120 -3.84 -4.74 10.08
C ASN A 120 -3.75 -6.20 9.59
N GLU A 121 -2.62 -6.58 9.00
CA GLU A 121 -2.41 -7.97 8.56
C GLU A 121 -2.36 -8.94 9.76
N LEU A 122 -1.70 -8.53 10.84
CA LEU A 122 -1.64 -9.30 12.09
C LEU A 122 -3.04 -9.51 12.69
N PHE A 123 -3.94 -8.53 12.62
CA PHE A 123 -5.33 -8.70 13.06
C PHE A 123 -6.02 -9.87 12.34
N PHE A 124 -5.90 -9.95 11.01
CA PHE A 124 -6.48 -11.03 10.21
C PHE A 124 -5.83 -12.38 10.51
N VAL A 125 -4.50 -12.41 10.71
CA VAL A 125 -3.79 -13.64 11.12
C VAL A 125 -4.25 -14.11 12.50
N LEU A 126 -4.44 -13.20 13.45
CA LEU A 126 -4.91 -13.55 14.80
C LEU A 126 -6.36 -14.06 14.78
N LEU A 127 -7.25 -13.42 13.99
CA LEU A 127 -8.61 -13.93 13.76
C LEU A 127 -8.61 -15.31 13.09
N TYR A 128 -7.69 -15.51 12.14
CA TYR A 128 -7.51 -16.80 11.47
C TYR A 128 -7.04 -17.88 12.45
N ILE A 129 -6.07 -17.60 13.33
CA ILE A 129 -5.64 -18.56 14.34
C ILE A 129 -6.76 -18.85 15.34
N LEU A 130 -7.58 -17.85 15.70
CA LEU A 130 -8.75 -18.01 16.57
C LEU A 130 -9.82 -18.92 15.94
N SER A 131 -10.03 -18.89 14.62
CA SER A 131 -11.01 -19.78 13.99
C SER A 131 -10.62 -21.26 14.10
N PHE A 132 -9.33 -21.57 14.27
CA PHE A 132 -8.80 -22.94 14.41
C PHE A 132 -8.41 -23.32 15.84
N SER A 133 -8.27 -22.36 16.76
CA SER A 133 -7.78 -22.58 18.13
C SER A 133 -8.92 -22.37 19.15
N GLY A 134 -9.07 -23.30 20.09
CA GLY A 134 -10.07 -23.27 21.16
C GLY A 134 -9.88 -22.13 22.20
N PRO A 135 -10.44 -22.26 23.43
CA PRO A 135 -10.66 -21.12 24.34
C PRO A 135 -9.37 -20.33 24.63
N LEU A 136 -9.43 -19.03 24.35
CA LEU A 136 -8.28 -18.13 24.36
C LEU A 136 -7.99 -17.54 25.75
N ASN A 137 -6.70 -17.39 26.07
CA ASN A 137 -6.21 -16.64 27.23
C ASN A 137 -6.44 -15.13 27.09
N ALA A 138 -6.48 -14.40 28.21
CA ALA A 138 -6.66 -12.93 28.24
C ALA A 138 -5.65 -12.16 27.37
N TYR A 139 -4.42 -12.66 27.23
CA TYR A 139 -3.40 -12.08 26.35
C TYR A 139 -3.79 -12.05 24.87
N TRP A 140 -4.55 -13.04 24.39
CA TRP A 140 -5.03 -13.07 23.01
C TRP A 140 -6.13 -12.05 22.77
N TRP A 141 -7.03 -11.85 23.74
CA TRP A 141 -8.03 -10.79 23.68
C TRP A 141 -7.40 -9.40 23.70
N ALA A 142 -6.35 -9.21 24.50
CA ALA A 142 -5.57 -7.97 24.47
C ALA A 142 -4.89 -7.75 23.11
N ALA A 143 -4.27 -8.79 22.53
CA ALA A 143 -3.64 -8.71 21.21
C ALA A 143 -4.66 -8.40 20.08
N LEU A 144 -5.83 -9.05 20.09
CA LEU A 144 -6.94 -8.76 19.17
C LEU A 144 -7.49 -7.35 19.34
N GLY A 145 -7.58 -6.85 20.58
CA GLY A 145 -8.01 -5.48 20.85
C GLY A 145 -7.03 -4.43 20.31
N VAL A 146 -5.73 -4.64 20.54
CA VAL A 146 -4.68 -3.73 20.03
C VAL A 146 -4.62 -3.75 18.51
N THR A 147 -4.58 -4.93 17.90
CA THR A 147 -4.52 -5.06 16.42
C THR A 147 -5.83 -4.63 15.76
N GLY A 148 -6.98 -4.85 16.42
CA GLY A 148 -8.29 -4.39 15.96
C GLY A 148 -8.43 -2.87 15.95
N THR A 149 -7.87 -2.17 16.95
CA THR A 149 -7.85 -0.69 16.92
C THR A 149 -6.96 -0.15 15.81
N VAL A 150 -5.83 -0.81 15.51
CA VAL A 150 -4.97 -0.49 14.35
C VAL A 150 -5.70 -0.75 13.02
N CYS A 151 -6.40 -1.87 12.89
CA CYS A 151 -7.21 -2.20 11.71
C CYS A 151 -8.32 -1.16 11.47
N PHE A 152 -9.02 -0.73 12.52
CA PHE A 152 -10.01 0.35 12.43
C PHE A 152 -9.37 1.67 12.00
N GLY A 153 -8.21 2.01 12.57
CA GLY A 153 -7.40 3.16 12.15
C GLY A 153 -7.04 3.09 10.66
N LYS A 154 -6.56 1.93 10.19
CA LYS A 154 -6.23 1.73 8.77
C LYS A 154 -7.47 1.84 7.87
N GLN A 155 -8.61 1.30 8.28
CA GLN A 155 -9.86 1.43 7.51
C GLN A 155 -10.30 2.91 7.39
N PHE A 156 -10.13 3.70 8.45
CA PHE A 156 -10.39 5.14 8.40
C PHE A 156 -9.44 5.86 7.44
N ILE A 157 -8.14 5.53 7.48
CA ILE A 157 -7.14 6.08 6.55
C ILE A 157 -7.49 5.76 5.10
N ASN A 158 -7.89 4.52 4.82
CA ASN A 158 -8.31 4.09 3.50
C ASN A 158 -9.47 4.95 2.97
N ILE A 159 -10.45 5.29 3.82
CA ILE A 159 -11.56 6.18 3.45
C ILE A 159 -11.05 7.58 3.14
N VAL A 160 -10.20 8.15 4.00
CA VAL A 160 -9.65 9.51 3.78
C VAL A 160 -8.81 9.56 2.51
N GLN A 161 -8.01 8.53 2.24
CA GLN A 161 -7.22 8.39 1.01
C GLN A 161 -8.12 8.37 -0.24
N ILE A 162 -9.21 7.59 -0.20
CA ILE A 162 -10.18 7.52 -1.29
C ILE A 162 -10.81 8.88 -1.55
N VAL A 163 -11.33 9.54 -0.51
CA VAL A 163 -11.98 10.86 -0.66
C VAL A 163 -11.01 11.89 -1.23
N ASN A 164 -9.77 11.93 -0.71
CA ASN A 164 -8.77 12.88 -1.19
C ASN A 164 -8.36 12.58 -2.65
N ALA A 165 -8.19 11.30 -3.00
CA ALA A 165 -7.89 10.88 -4.36
C ALA A 165 -9.02 11.21 -5.33
N SER A 166 -10.28 10.97 -4.94
CA SER A 166 -11.46 11.30 -5.75
C SER A 166 -11.60 12.80 -6.01
N ASN A 167 -11.41 13.64 -4.99
CA ASN A 167 -11.44 15.10 -5.16
C ASN A 167 -10.33 15.60 -6.08
N THR A 168 -9.14 15.02 -5.95
CA THR A 168 -7.97 15.36 -6.79
C THR A 168 -8.22 14.96 -8.24
N LEU A 169 -8.73 13.75 -8.48
CA LEU A 169 -9.02 13.25 -9.82
C LEU A 169 -10.13 14.08 -10.50
N ALA A 170 -11.19 14.41 -9.77
CA ALA A 170 -12.27 15.25 -10.29
C ALA A 170 -11.78 16.65 -10.69
N ALA A 171 -10.81 17.23 -9.96
CA ALA A 171 -10.20 18.50 -10.33
C ALA A 171 -9.44 18.40 -11.66
N VAL A 172 -8.66 17.32 -11.84
CA VAL A 172 -7.93 17.09 -13.10
C VAL A 172 -8.90 16.90 -14.27
N ASP A 173 -9.96 16.10 -14.11
CA ASP A 173 -10.96 15.87 -15.15
C ASP A 173 -11.62 17.18 -15.62
N LEU A 174 -11.90 18.11 -14.69
CA LEU A 174 -12.46 19.43 -15.01
C LEU A 174 -11.45 20.30 -15.78
N GLU A 175 -10.18 20.26 -15.41
CA GLU A 175 -9.12 20.99 -16.12
C GLU A 175 -8.92 20.47 -17.54
N GLU A 176 -8.92 19.15 -17.74
CA GLU A 176 -8.81 18.54 -19.07
C GLU A 176 -10.01 18.89 -19.95
N ARG A 177 -11.23 18.87 -19.39
CA ARG A 177 -12.43 19.32 -20.10
C ARG A 177 -12.33 20.79 -20.51
N ALA A 178 -11.93 21.68 -19.61
CA ALA A 178 -11.77 23.11 -19.92
C ALA A 178 -10.71 23.36 -21.01
N LYS A 179 -9.59 22.63 -21.00
CA LYS A 179 -8.58 22.68 -22.08
C LYS A 179 -9.16 22.22 -23.42
N SER A 180 -9.93 21.13 -23.42
CA SER A 180 -10.55 20.60 -24.65
C SER A 180 -11.61 21.54 -25.24
N GLU A 181 -12.34 22.30 -24.42
CA GLU A 181 -13.29 23.31 -24.88
C GLU A 181 -12.61 24.55 -25.44
N LEU A 182 -11.49 24.98 -24.83
CA LEU A 182 -10.67 26.08 -25.35
C LEU A 182 -10.03 25.74 -26.70
N GLU A 183 -9.62 24.50 -26.91
CA GLU A 183 -9.08 24.04 -28.20
C GLU A 183 -10.15 23.96 -29.29
N LYS A 184 -11.39 23.61 -28.96
CA LYS A 184 -12.51 23.59 -29.92
C LYS A 184 -13.00 24.98 -30.34
N ASN A 185 -12.78 25.99 -29.49
CA ASN A 185 -13.20 27.36 -29.72
C ASN A 185 -12.11 28.24 -30.38
N LYS A 186 -10.95 27.66 -30.71
CA LYS A 186 -9.87 28.30 -31.49
C LYS A 186 -9.93 27.86 -32.94
#